data_AF-A0A7K4IYU2-F1
#
_entry.id   AF-A0A7K4IYU2-F1
#
_cell.length_a   1.000
_cell.length_b   1.000
_cell.length_c   1.000
_cell.angle_alpha   90.00
_cell.angle_beta   90.00
_cell.angle_gamma   90.00
#
_symmetry.space_group_name_H-M   'P 1'
#
loop_
_entity.id
_entity.type
_entity.pdbx_description
1 polymer ?
#
loop_
_entity_poly.entity_id
_entity_poly.type
_entity_poly.pdbx_seq_one_letter_code
_entity_poly.pdbx_strand_id
1 'polypeptide(L)'
;VQIVSHLNYDKMFSSFLAVFHLSHKVTRVVPESALLIVLGLLLGGIVWAADHIASFALTPTVFFFYLLPPIVLDAGYFMPNRLFFGNLGSILLYAVIGTVWNAATTGLSLYGVYQTGIMGHLNTGLLDFLLFGSLIAAVDPVAVLAVFEEVHVNEVLFIIVFGESLLNDAVTVVSKHIPKSQK
;
A
#
# COMPACT_ATOMS: atom_id res chain seq x y z
N VAL A 1 -16.51 -10.16 31.24
CA VAL A 1 -17.17 -11.15 30.33
C VAL A 1 -18.66 -10.90 30.10
N GLN A 2 -19.38 -10.04 30.85
CA GLN A 2 -20.84 -9.87 30.67
C GLN A 2 -21.34 -8.44 30.33
N ILE A 3 -20.43 -7.47 30.14
CA ILE A 3 -20.78 -6.09 29.76
C ILE A 3 -20.47 -5.81 28.27
N VAL A 4 -19.65 -6.65 27.63
CA VAL A 4 -19.20 -6.48 26.23
C VAL A 4 -20.16 -7.13 25.21
N SER A 5 -21.07 -8.00 25.66
CA SER A 5 -22.03 -8.72 24.79
C SER A 5 -23.22 -7.88 24.31
N HIS A 6 -23.30 -6.59 24.67
CA HIS A 6 -24.41 -5.71 24.29
C HIS A 6 -24.08 -4.70 23.19
N LEU A 7 -22.82 -4.58 22.76
CA LEU A 7 -22.51 -3.84 21.54
C LEU A 7 -22.81 -4.72 20.33
N ASN A 8 -23.84 -4.32 19.60
CA ASN A 8 -24.35 -4.98 18.41
C ASN A 8 -23.40 -4.73 17.22
N TYR A 9 -22.16 -5.22 17.31
CA TYR A 9 -21.11 -5.00 16.30
C TYR A 9 -21.57 -5.42 14.91
N ASP A 10 -22.33 -6.51 14.81
CA ASP A 10 -22.91 -6.99 13.54
C ASP A 10 -23.88 -5.99 12.93
N LYS A 11 -24.72 -5.32 13.74
CA LYS A 11 -25.66 -4.29 13.24
C LYS A 11 -24.93 -3.00 12.88
N MET A 12 -23.89 -2.62 13.61
CA MET A 12 -23.12 -1.41 13.31
C MET A 12 -22.30 -1.60 12.03
N PHE A 13 -21.67 -2.77 11.88
CA PHE A 13 -20.93 -3.16 10.68
C PHE A 13 -21.85 -3.27 9.45
N SER A 14 -23.00 -3.93 9.60
CA SER A 14 -24.02 -4.03 8.54
C SER A 14 -24.63 -2.68 8.17
N SER A 15 -24.88 -1.79 9.15
CA SER A 15 -25.39 -0.44 8.87
C SER A 15 -24.35 0.43 8.16
N PHE A 16 -23.06 0.27 8.48
CA PHE A 16 -21.99 1.02 7.83
C PHE A 16 -21.75 0.54 6.40
N LEU A 17 -21.74 -0.79 6.18
CA LEU A 17 -21.73 -1.42 4.85
C LEU A 17 -22.95 -1.01 4.01
N ALA A 18 -24.13 -0.92 4.63
CA ALA A 18 -25.33 -0.45 3.97
C ALA A 18 -25.21 1.03 3.56
N VAL A 19 -24.70 1.91 4.42
CA VAL A 19 -24.41 3.32 4.08
C VAL A 19 -23.35 3.43 2.96
N PHE A 20 -22.38 2.51 2.95
CA PHE A 20 -21.36 2.38 1.93
C PHE A 20 -21.95 2.04 0.55
N HIS A 21 -22.78 1.00 0.51
CA HIS A 21 -23.46 0.56 -0.71
C HIS A 21 -24.56 1.51 -1.18
N LEU A 22 -25.20 2.27 -0.28
CA LEU A 22 -26.28 3.20 -0.65
C LEU A 22 -25.78 4.53 -1.23
N SER A 23 -24.50 4.87 -1.03
CA SER A 23 -23.94 6.14 -1.48
C SER A 23 -23.15 6.00 -2.79
N HIS A 24 -23.86 5.71 -3.88
CA HIS A 24 -23.31 5.72 -5.25
C HIS A 24 -22.71 7.08 -5.66
N LYS A 25 -22.91 8.14 -4.85
CA LYS A 25 -22.31 9.47 -5.05
C LYS A 25 -20.93 9.64 -4.38
N VAL A 26 -20.61 8.87 -3.34
CA VAL A 26 -19.33 9.03 -2.60
C VAL A 26 -18.21 8.22 -3.23
N THR A 27 -18.48 7.01 -3.71
CA THR A 27 -17.52 6.19 -4.48
C THR A 27 -17.05 6.85 -5.77
N ARG A 28 -17.85 7.75 -6.35
CA ARG A 28 -17.46 8.51 -7.54
C ARG A 28 -16.35 9.56 -7.28
N VAL A 29 -16.15 9.97 -6.03
CA VAL A 29 -15.19 11.04 -5.66
C VAL A 29 -14.00 10.49 -4.88
N VAL A 30 -14.19 9.42 -4.11
CA VAL A 30 -13.16 8.84 -3.24
C VAL A 30 -12.89 7.40 -3.66
N PRO A 31 -11.62 6.99 -3.87
CA PRO A 31 -11.26 5.60 -4.16
C PRO A 31 -11.75 4.64 -3.09
N GLU A 32 -12.22 3.45 -3.50
CA GLU A 32 -12.68 2.41 -2.57
C GLU A 32 -11.63 2.07 -1.50
N SER A 33 -10.36 2.02 -1.88
CA SER A 33 -9.25 1.73 -0.95
C SER A 33 -9.08 2.78 0.14
N ALA A 34 -9.26 4.07 -0.16
CA ALA A 34 -9.17 5.13 0.83
C ALA A 34 -10.27 4.98 1.88
N LEU A 35 -11.44 4.53 1.45
CA LEU A 35 -12.58 4.32 2.33
C LEU A 35 -12.39 3.08 3.19
N LEU A 36 -11.83 2.01 2.64
CA LEU A 36 -11.43 0.82 3.41
C LEU A 36 -10.38 1.16 4.48
N ILE A 37 -9.42 2.04 4.18
CA ILE A 37 -8.45 2.53 5.18
C ILE A 37 -9.17 3.28 6.31
N VAL A 38 -10.07 4.21 5.98
CA VAL A 38 -10.84 4.96 6.99
C VAL A 38 -11.70 4.02 7.84
N LEU A 39 -12.36 3.05 7.21
CA LEU A 39 -13.14 2.02 7.90
C LEU A 39 -12.26 1.20 8.85
N GLY A 40 -11.09 0.75 8.38
CA GLY A 40 -10.11 0.03 9.19
C GLY A 40 -9.62 0.84 10.40
N LEU A 41 -9.35 2.13 10.22
CA LEU A 41 -8.97 3.03 11.30
C LEU A 41 -10.10 3.23 12.34
N LEU A 42 -11.35 3.39 11.88
CA LEU A 42 -12.50 3.51 12.76
C LEU A 42 -12.72 2.24 13.58
N LEU A 43 -12.72 1.08 12.93
CA LEU A 43 -12.87 -0.22 13.60
C LEU A 43 -11.71 -0.48 14.56
N GLY A 44 -10.47 -0.21 14.14
CA GLY A 44 -9.28 -0.32 14.98
C GLY A 44 -9.36 0.59 16.21
N GLY A 45 -9.81 1.83 16.05
CA GLY A 45 -10.02 2.78 17.15
C GLY A 45 -11.09 2.31 18.14
N ILE A 46 -12.19 1.73 17.65
CA ILE A 46 -13.26 1.19 18.50
C ILE A 46 -12.76 -0.02 19.30
N VAL A 47 -12.03 -0.94 18.67
CA VAL A 47 -11.44 -2.11 19.34
C VAL A 47 -10.41 -1.69 20.37
N TRP A 48 -9.55 -0.72 20.03
CA TRP A 48 -8.57 -0.16 20.95
C TRP A 48 -9.24 0.46 22.19
N ALA A 49 -10.31 1.23 21.99
CA ALA A 49 -11.08 1.83 23.09
C ALA A 49 -11.84 0.80 23.95
N ALA A 50 -12.27 -0.33 23.36
CA ALA A 50 -13.12 -1.31 24.03
C ALA A 50 -12.35 -2.32 24.90
N ASP A 51 -11.20 -2.84 24.44
CA ASP A 51 -10.56 -3.99 25.10
C ASP A 51 -9.03 -3.90 25.20
N HIS A 52 -8.39 -2.87 24.61
CA HIS A 52 -6.91 -2.65 24.60
C HIS A 52 -6.04 -3.83 24.12
N ILE A 53 -6.63 -4.97 23.77
CA ILE A 53 -5.97 -6.16 23.28
C ILE A 53 -6.22 -6.21 21.77
N ALA A 54 -5.29 -5.62 21.01
CA ALA A 54 -5.18 -5.91 19.58
C ALA A 54 -4.63 -7.34 19.45
N SER A 55 -5.50 -8.34 19.51
CA SER A 55 -5.11 -9.76 19.44
C SER A 55 -4.62 -10.17 18.04
N PHE A 56 -4.89 -9.36 17.01
CA PHE A 56 -4.51 -9.64 15.64
C PHE A 56 -3.65 -8.51 15.07
N ALA A 57 -2.33 -8.69 15.10
CA ALA A 57 -1.38 -7.84 14.38
C ALA A 57 -0.91 -8.57 13.12
N LEU A 58 -1.03 -7.91 11.96
CA LEU A 58 -0.60 -8.48 10.69
C LEU A 58 0.91 -8.34 10.55
N THR A 59 1.64 -9.39 10.91
CA THR A 59 3.10 -9.42 10.77
C THR A 59 3.50 -9.45 9.29
N PRO A 60 4.58 -8.77 8.87
CA PRO A 60 5.06 -8.81 7.49
C PRO A 60 5.24 -10.22 6.94
N THR A 61 5.71 -11.17 7.76
CA THR A 61 5.85 -12.58 7.36
C THR A 61 4.50 -13.19 6.94
N VAL A 62 3.43 -12.91 7.68
CA VAL A 62 2.10 -13.44 7.33
C VAL A 62 1.61 -12.79 6.03
N PHE A 63 1.82 -11.49 5.86
CA PHE A 63 1.50 -10.77 4.62
C PHE A 63 2.20 -11.38 3.40
N PHE A 64 3.54 -11.42 3.41
CA PHE A 64 4.33 -11.84 2.25
C PHE A 64 4.15 -13.32 1.88
N PHE A 65 3.92 -14.20 2.85
CA PHE A 65 3.82 -15.65 2.59
C PHE A 65 2.40 -16.15 2.37
N TYR A 66 1.37 -15.49 2.93
CA TYR A 66 -0.01 -15.99 2.87
C TYR A 66 -0.96 -15.07 2.12
N LEU A 67 -0.82 -13.74 2.23
CA LEU A 67 -1.72 -12.81 1.56
C LEU A 67 -1.23 -12.43 0.16
N LEU A 68 0.08 -12.21 0.01
CA LEU A 68 0.65 -11.75 -1.26
C LEU A 68 0.57 -12.80 -2.39
N PRO A 69 0.83 -14.11 -2.18
CA PRO A 69 0.80 -15.07 -3.29
C PRO A 69 -0.58 -15.20 -3.98
N PRO A 70 -1.72 -15.28 -3.25
CA PRO A 70 -3.04 -15.24 -3.88
C PRO A 70 -3.31 -13.94 -4.66
N ILE A 71 -2.92 -12.79 -4.12
CA ILE A 71 -3.12 -11.48 -4.77
C ILE A 71 -2.35 -11.39 -6.09
N VAL A 72 -1.07 -11.79 -6.07
CA VAL A 72 -0.21 -11.78 -7.27
C VAL A 72 -0.68 -12.82 -8.29
N LEU A 73 -1.15 -13.98 -7.85
CA LEU A 73 -1.67 -15.02 -8.73
C LEU A 73 -2.94 -14.57 -9.44
N ASP A 74 -3.89 -13.99 -8.71
CA ASP A 74 -5.15 -13.49 -9.26
C ASP A 74 -4.89 -12.38 -10.29
N ALA A 75 -4.12 -11.36 -9.91
CA ALA A 75 -3.78 -10.26 -10.81
C ALA A 75 -2.92 -10.71 -12.02
N GLY A 76 -2.01 -11.67 -11.82
CA GLY A 76 -1.20 -12.25 -12.89
C GLY A 76 -2.00 -13.15 -13.84
N TYR A 77 -3.06 -13.80 -13.36
CA TYR A 77 -3.94 -14.64 -14.19
C TYR A 77 -4.75 -13.82 -15.18
N PHE A 78 -5.24 -12.64 -14.77
CA PHE A 78 -5.99 -11.72 -15.63
C PHE A 78 -5.10 -10.84 -16.52
N MET A 79 -3.78 -10.91 -16.37
CA MET A 79 -2.84 -10.08 -17.13
C MET A 79 -2.53 -10.63 -18.54
N PRO A 80 -2.59 -9.82 -19.61
CA PRO A 80 -2.22 -10.26 -20.95
C PRO A 80 -0.70 -10.40 -21.11
N ASN A 81 -0.22 -11.64 -21.05
CA ASN A 81 1.21 -12.01 -21.11
C ASN A 81 1.99 -11.38 -22.28
N ARG A 82 1.41 -11.26 -23.48
CA ARG A 82 2.11 -10.72 -24.66
C ARG A 82 2.51 -9.25 -24.49
N LEU A 83 1.66 -8.45 -23.84
CA LEU A 83 1.93 -7.03 -23.60
C LEU A 83 2.93 -6.85 -22.46
N PHE A 84 2.86 -7.68 -21.42
CA PHE A 84 3.82 -7.70 -20.32
C PHE A 84 5.24 -7.99 -20.81
N PHE A 85 5.44 -9.13 -21.50
CA PHE A 85 6.77 -9.49 -22.01
C PHE A 85 7.26 -8.57 -23.12
N GLY A 86 6.35 -7.98 -23.91
CA GLY A 86 6.69 -6.99 -24.93
C GLY A 86 7.20 -5.66 -24.36
N ASN A 87 6.78 -5.28 -23.15
CA ASN A 87 7.18 -4.04 -22.48
C ASN A 87 8.10 -4.25 -21.28
N LEU A 88 8.59 -5.48 -21.06
CA LEU A 88 9.39 -5.85 -19.88
C LEU A 88 10.57 -4.89 -19.62
N GLY A 89 11.24 -4.43 -20.68
CA GLY A 89 12.33 -3.46 -20.57
C GLY A 89 11.89 -2.13 -19.97
N SER A 90 10.73 -1.60 -20.38
CA SER A 90 10.15 -0.38 -19.80
C SER A 90 9.71 -0.60 -18.36
N ILE A 91 9.12 -1.75 -18.06
CA ILE A 91 8.70 -2.12 -16.69
C ILE A 91 9.92 -2.14 -15.77
N LEU A 92 11.00 -2.83 -16.16
CA LEU A 92 12.24 -2.89 -15.39
C LEU A 92 12.88 -1.50 -15.21
N LEU A 93 12.83 -0.67 -16.25
CA LEU A 93 13.37 0.69 -16.20
C LEU A 93 12.59 1.57 -15.23
N TYR A 94 11.26 1.52 -15.25
CA TYR A 94 10.44 2.23 -14.26
C TYR A 94 10.65 1.67 -12.85
N ALA A 95 10.67 0.35 -12.69
CA ALA A 95 10.84 -0.32 -11.40
C ALA A 95 12.19 -0.05 -10.70
N VAL A 96 13.23 0.25 -11.46
CA VAL A 96 14.56 0.54 -10.88
C VAL A 96 14.84 2.03 -10.92
N ILE A 97 14.84 2.63 -12.10
CA ILE A 97 15.25 4.04 -12.27
C ILE A 97 14.14 4.96 -11.76
N GLY A 98 12.88 4.66 -12.08
CA GLY A 98 11.73 5.44 -11.62
C GLY A 98 11.65 5.47 -10.11
N THR A 99 11.76 4.31 -9.45
CA THR A 99 11.68 4.18 -7.99
C THR A 99 12.85 4.86 -7.29
N VAL A 100 14.09 4.71 -7.79
CA VAL A 100 15.27 5.40 -7.23
C VAL A 100 15.15 6.91 -7.40
N TRP A 101 14.71 7.37 -8.56
CA TRP A 101 14.49 8.80 -8.82
C TRP A 101 13.39 9.36 -7.92
N ASN A 102 12.28 8.64 -7.76
CA ASN A 102 11.17 9.02 -6.88
C ASN A 102 11.62 9.09 -5.41
N ALA A 103 12.36 8.08 -4.94
CA ALA A 103 12.90 8.06 -3.58
C ALA A 103 13.86 9.23 -3.33
N ALA A 104 14.78 9.48 -4.27
CA ALA A 104 15.76 10.56 -4.17
C ALA A 104 15.08 11.94 -4.21
N THR A 105 14.16 12.18 -5.15
CA THR A 105 13.48 13.47 -5.27
C THR A 105 12.57 13.76 -4.08
N THR A 106 11.82 12.76 -3.60
CA THR A 106 10.98 12.89 -2.40
C THR A 106 11.83 13.12 -1.15
N GLY A 107 12.88 12.34 -0.93
CA GLY A 107 13.76 12.49 0.23
C GLY A 107 14.55 13.81 0.22
N LEU A 108 15.10 14.21 -0.92
CA LEU A 108 15.86 15.46 -1.05
C LEU A 108 14.96 16.69 -1.01
N SER A 109 13.73 16.63 -1.54
CA SER A 109 12.78 17.75 -1.44
C SER A 109 12.37 17.98 0.02
N LEU A 110 12.07 16.92 0.77
CA LEU A 110 11.80 17.00 2.21
C LEU A 110 12.99 17.55 2.99
N TYR A 111 14.21 17.08 2.68
CA TYR A 111 15.43 17.63 3.28
C TYR A 111 15.63 19.11 2.92
N GLY A 112 15.31 19.51 1.69
CA GLY A 112 15.33 20.92 1.27
C GLY A 112 14.36 21.78 2.07
N VAL A 113 13.13 21.30 2.29
CA VAL A 113 12.14 21.98 3.14
C VAL A 113 12.62 22.04 4.59
N TYR A 114 13.23 20.97 5.10
CA TYR A 114 13.82 20.96 6.44
C TYR A 114 14.88 22.06 6.61
N GLN A 115 15.75 22.25 5.61
CA GLN A 115 16.77 23.31 5.63
C GLN A 115 16.19 24.72 5.63
N THR A 116 14.97 24.93 5.15
CA THR A 116 14.28 26.23 5.24
C THR A 116 13.75 26.55 6.64
N GLY A 117 13.82 25.61 7.59
CA GLY A 117 13.41 25.80 8.98
C GLY A 117 11.90 25.73 9.22
N ILE A 118 11.09 25.51 8.18
CA ILE A 118 9.62 25.41 8.26
C ILE A 118 9.17 24.20 9.09
N MET A 119 9.97 23.14 9.11
CA MET A 119 9.63 21.86 9.73
C MET A 119 9.96 21.78 11.24
N GLY A 120 10.50 22.84 11.83
CA GLY A 120 10.91 22.89 13.23
C GLY A 120 12.27 22.21 13.50
N HIS A 121 12.62 22.07 14.79
CA HIS A 121 13.86 21.40 15.20
C HIS A 121 13.66 19.88 15.23
N LEU A 122 14.11 19.21 14.18
CA LEU A 122 14.17 17.75 14.11
C LEU A 122 15.62 17.30 14.22
N ASN A 123 15.95 16.43 15.19
CA ASN A 123 17.26 15.78 15.28
C ASN A 123 17.33 14.61 14.28
N THR A 124 17.17 14.90 12.99
CA THR A 124 17.16 13.91 11.91
C THR A 124 18.15 14.28 10.81
N GLY A 125 18.89 13.29 10.33
CA GLY A 125 19.89 13.48 9.29
C GLY A 125 19.30 13.37 7.88
N LEU A 126 20.12 13.67 6.86
CA LEU A 126 19.77 13.46 5.45
C LEU A 126 19.33 12.02 5.16
N LEU A 127 19.96 11.05 5.85
CA LEU A 127 19.69 9.63 5.69
C LEU A 127 18.24 9.29 6.09
N ASP A 128 17.71 9.90 7.15
CA ASP A 128 16.33 9.63 7.61
C ASP A 128 15.30 10.11 6.57
N PHE A 129 15.54 11.25 5.94
CA PHE A 129 14.69 11.75 4.85
C PHE A 129 14.80 10.89 3.59
N LEU A 130 15.99 10.38 3.26
CA LEU A 130 16.16 9.46 2.13
C LEU A 130 15.52 8.08 2.41
N LEU A 131 15.58 7.59 3.66
CA LEU A 131 14.87 6.39 4.08
C LEU A 131 13.36 6.58 3.99
N PHE A 132 12.85 7.73 4.43
CA PHE A 132 11.45 8.07 4.26
C PHE A 132 11.06 8.13 2.78
N GLY A 133 11.85 8.81 1.95
CA GLY A 133 11.63 8.85 0.50
C GLY A 133 11.62 7.47 -0.14
N SER A 134 12.53 6.58 0.27
CA SER A 134 12.57 5.17 -0.16
C SER A 134 11.33 4.39 0.26
N LEU A 135 10.87 4.57 1.50
CA LEU A 135 9.63 3.93 1.99
C LEU A 135 8.41 4.39 1.19
N ILE A 136 8.29 5.68 0.89
CA ILE A 136 7.18 6.23 0.10
C ILE A 136 7.25 5.80 -1.37
N ALA A 137 8.45 5.75 -1.95
CA ALA A 137 8.63 5.29 -3.32
C ALA A 137 8.33 3.80 -3.50
N ALA A 138 8.50 3.00 -2.45
CA ALA A 138 8.20 1.57 -2.44
C ALA A 138 6.71 1.25 -2.19
N VAL A 139 5.83 2.25 -2.03
CA VAL A 139 4.40 2.03 -1.76
C VAL A 139 3.69 1.46 -2.99
N ASP A 140 2.93 0.38 -2.79
CA ASP A 140 2.22 -0.29 -3.87
C ASP A 140 1.01 0.54 -4.41
N PRO A 141 0.84 0.61 -5.74
CA PRO A 141 -0.25 1.28 -6.43
C PRO A 141 -1.53 0.44 -6.45
N VAL A 142 -1.69 -0.60 -5.61
CA VAL A 142 -2.88 -1.48 -5.62
C VAL A 142 -4.19 -0.68 -5.58
N ALA A 143 -4.23 0.39 -4.78
CA ALA A 143 -5.36 1.30 -4.73
C ALA A 143 -5.60 2.09 -6.04
N VAL A 144 -4.51 2.48 -6.71
CA VAL A 144 -4.56 3.19 -8.00
C VAL A 144 -4.95 2.24 -9.14
N LEU A 145 -4.47 1.00 -9.09
CA LEU A 145 -4.81 -0.05 -10.05
C LEU A 145 -6.30 -0.37 -10.01
N ALA A 146 -6.89 -0.49 -8.81
CA ALA A 146 -8.34 -0.72 -8.66
C ALA A 146 -9.17 0.40 -9.31
N VAL A 147 -8.75 1.66 -9.15
CA VAL A 147 -9.41 2.80 -9.80
C VAL A 147 -9.19 2.81 -11.32
N PHE A 148 -7.99 2.44 -11.79
CA PHE A 148 -7.68 2.40 -13.22
C PHE A 148 -8.49 1.34 -13.97
N GLU A 149 -8.79 0.22 -13.31
CA GLU A 149 -9.66 -0.83 -13.85
C GLU A 149 -11.11 -0.32 -13.98
N GLU A 150 -11.62 0.36 -12.95
CA GLU A 150 -12.97 0.96 -12.96
C GLU A 150 -13.13 2.02 -14.08
N VAL A 151 -12.08 2.80 -14.34
CA VAL A 151 -12.09 3.88 -15.35
C VAL A 151 -11.73 3.37 -16.76
N HIS A 152 -11.44 2.08 -16.93
CA HIS A 152 -11.04 1.46 -18.20
C HIS A 152 -9.82 2.15 -18.85
N VAL A 153 -8.77 2.35 -18.04
CA VAL A 153 -7.50 2.91 -18.50
C VAL A 153 -6.78 1.94 -19.45
N ASN A 154 -5.87 2.49 -20.27
CA ASN A 154 -5.04 1.72 -21.20
C ASN A 154 -4.35 0.54 -20.51
N GLU A 155 -4.56 -0.68 -21.04
CA GLU A 155 -3.98 -1.93 -20.54
C GLU A 155 -2.46 -1.87 -20.36
N VAL A 156 -1.75 -1.14 -21.23
CA VAL A 156 -0.29 -0.99 -21.16
C VAL A 156 0.14 -0.26 -19.88
N LEU A 157 -0.59 0.79 -19.49
CA LEU A 157 -0.28 1.53 -18.26
C LEU A 157 -0.55 0.69 -17.02
N PHE A 158 -1.65 -0.06 -17.02
CA PHE A 158 -1.96 -1.01 -15.95
C PHE A 158 -0.84 -2.04 -15.77
N ILE A 159 -0.39 -2.65 -16.86
CA ILE A 159 0.67 -3.66 -16.87
C ILE A 159 2.01 -3.09 -16.40
N ILE A 160 2.34 -1.86 -16.80
CA ILE A 160 3.59 -1.21 -16.38
C ILE A 160 3.60 -0.96 -14.87
N VAL A 161 2.54 -0.34 -14.36
CA VAL A 161 2.42 0.01 -12.93
C VAL A 161 2.36 -1.25 -12.07
N PHE A 162 1.60 -2.26 -12.47
CA PHE A 162 1.56 -3.55 -11.77
C PHE A 162 2.92 -4.27 -11.78
N GLY A 163 3.57 -4.31 -12.94
CA GLY A 163 4.87 -4.97 -13.10
C GLY A 163 5.97 -4.29 -12.27
N GLU A 164 5.94 -2.97 -12.16
CA GLU A 164 6.83 -2.20 -11.28
C GLU A 164 6.71 -2.65 -9.82
N SER A 165 5.48 -2.73 -9.31
CA SER A 165 5.21 -3.09 -7.91
C SER A 165 5.54 -4.54 -7.60
N LEU A 166 5.20 -5.46 -8.51
CA LEU A 166 5.59 -6.86 -8.39
C LEU A 166 7.11 -7.03 -8.28
N LEU A 167 7.87 -6.29 -9.10
CA LEU A 167 9.33 -6.35 -9.06
C LEU A 167 9.88 -5.75 -7.75
N ASN A 168 9.31 -4.66 -7.28
CA ASN A 168 9.68 -4.03 -6.01
C ASN A 168 9.45 -4.98 -4.80
N ASP A 169 8.30 -5.65 -4.78
CA ASP A 169 7.98 -6.68 -3.78
C ASP A 169 8.93 -7.87 -3.85
N ALA A 170 9.20 -8.37 -5.06
CA ALA A 170 10.12 -9.48 -5.28
C ALA A 170 11.54 -9.17 -4.77
N VAL A 171 12.05 -7.96 -5.04
CA VAL A 171 13.37 -7.52 -4.55
C VAL A 171 13.40 -7.50 -3.02
N THR A 172 12.32 -7.05 -2.38
CA THR A 172 12.22 -7.00 -0.91
C THR A 172 12.20 -8.41 -0.31
N VAL A 173 11.46 -9.34 -0.90
CA VAL A 173 11.42 -10.75 -0.46
C VAL A 173 12.78 -11.42 -0.64
N VAL A 174 13.43 -11.25 -1.80
CA VAL A 174 14.76 -11.80 -2.07
C VAL A 174 15.78 -11.22 -1.09
N SER A 175 15.77 -9.91 -0.85
CA SER A 175 16.70 -9.27 0.09
C SER A 175 16.57 -9.83 1.51
N LYS A 176 15.36 -10.18 1.95
CA LYS A 176 15.13 -10.84 3.25
C LYS A 176 15.64 -12.30 3.30
N HIS A 177 15.65 -12.99 2.16
CA HIS A 177 16.07 -14.40 2.06
C HIS A 177 17.56 -14.59 1.75
N ILE A 178 18.28 -13.54 1.35
CA ILE A 178 19.74 -13.60 1.25
C ILE A 178 20.28 -13.89 2.66
N PRO A 179 20.94 -15.04 2.88
CA PRO A 179 21.56 -15.32 4.16
C PRO A 179 22.58 -14.21 4.41
N LYS A 180 22.36 -13.40 5.44
CA LYS A 180 23.40 -12.48 5.90
C LYS A 180 24.56 -13.35 6.36
N SER A 181 25.58 -13.47 5.51
CA SER A 181 26.89 -13.95 5.92
C SER A 181 27.33 -13.01 7.04
N GLN A 182 27.26 -13.55 8.26
CA GLN A 182 27.74 -12.91 9.48
C GLN A 182 29.16 -12.40 9.23
N LYS A 183 29.34 -11.08 9.28
CA LYS A 183 30.60 -10.43 9.59
C LYS A 183 30.36 -9.47 10.74
#